data_AF-A0A936CEZ8-F1
#
_entry.id   AF-A0A936CEZ8-F1
#
_cell.length_a   1.000
_cell.length_b   1.000
_cell.length_c   1.000
_cell.angle_alpha   90.00
_cell.angle_beta   90.00
_cell.angle_gamma   90.00
#
_symmetry.space_group_name_H-M   'P 1'
#
loop_
_entity.id
_entity.type
_entity.pdbx_description
1 polymer ?
#
loop_
_entity_poly.entity_id
_entity_poly.type
_entity_poly.pdbx_seq_one_letter_code
_entity_poly.pdbx_strand_id
1 'polypeptide(L)'
;MIRPSRLDRPFRWTRPDPRRLAGLGLAALLLAVAAPSARAQAAEPVSVLGARKLLVVAVRFPGVEPGQGLPQVEDKARRVDAVRSASYGKAWLEPTVKGWYTMPAPLAEYSISPRNWGVDPRRVRKLVADALGPRARTPTLRPMPRCGSWSARSRDPARATA
;
A
#
# COMPACT_ATOMS: atom_id res chain seq x y z
N MET A 1 -12.35 -41.95 -44.10
CA MET A 1 -12.60 -40.49 -44.16
C MET A 1 -12.10 -39.87 -42.86
N ILE A 2 -10.89 -39.29 -42.85
CA ILE A 2 -10.31 -38.41 -41.82
C ILE A 2 -9.09 -37.74 -42.47
N ARG A 3 -9.01 -36.40 -42.43
CA ARG A 3 -7.87 -35.58 -42.88
C ARG A 3 -6.76 -35.59 -41.82
N PRO A 4 -5.48 -35.72 -42.16
CA PRO A 4 -4.40 -35.22 -41.35
C PRO A 4 -3.98 -33.79 -41.76
N SER A 5 -3.71 -33.01 -40.72
CA SER A 5 -3.60 -31.56 -40.65
C SER A 5 -2.22 -31.05 -41.05
N ARG A 6 -2.21 -29.84 -41.61
CA ARG A 6 -1.02 -29.03 -41.93
C ARG A 6 -0.16 -28.79 -40.69
N LEU A 7 0.98 -29.45 -40.60
CA LEU A 7 2.17 -28.97 -39.92
C LEU A 7 3.35 -29.44 -40.79
N ASP A 8 3.85 -28.52 -41.61
CA ASP A 8 5.24 -28.49 -42.10
C ASP A 8 5.37 -27.40 -43.17
N ARG A 9 5.69 -26.19 -42.73
CA ARG A 9 6.38 -25.22 -43.59
C ARG A 9 7.46 -24.53 -42.77
N PRO A 10 8.75 -24.64 -43.16
CA PRO A 10 9.82 -23.91 -42.49
C PRO A 10 9.66 -22.41 -42.75
N PHE A 11 9.80 -21.62 -41.69
CA PHE A 11 9.76 -20.17 -41.70
C PHE A 11 10.99 -19.62 -42.44
N ARG A 12 10.78 -19.12 -43.67
CA ARG A 12 11.84 -18.60 -44.54
C ARG A 12 12.06 -17.12 -44.25
N TRP A 13 13.16 -16.79 -43.58
CA TRP A 13 13.60 -15.40 -43.40
C TRP A 13 14.04 -14.81 -44.75
N THR A 14 13.26 -13.89 -45.31
CA THR A 14 13.73 -13.06 -46.43
C THR A 14 14.52 -11.89 -45.87
N ARG A 15 15.85 -11.88 -46.11
CA ARG A 15 16.68 -10.69 -45.83
C ARG A 15 16.22 -9.54 -46.73
N PRO A 16 15.93 -8.34 -46.19
CA PRO A 16 15.60 -7.19 -47.02
C PRO A 16 16.84 -6.70 -47.77
N ASP A 17 16.64 -6.37 -49.04
CA ASP A 17 17.65 -6.04 -50.04
C ASP A 17 18.22 -4.60 -49.80
N PRO A 18 19.53 -4.41 -49.61
CA PRO A 18 20.10 -3.14 -49.13
C PRO A 18 20.19 -2.02 -50.18
N ARG A 19 19.57 -2.16 -51.36
CA ARG A 19 19.73 -1.22 -52.49
C ARG A 19 18.50 -0.34 -52.79
N ARG A 20 17.53 -0.27 -51.87
CA ARG A 20 16.31 0.56 -52.01
C ARG A 20 16.22 1.72 -51.01
N LEU A 21 17.33 2.37 -50.67
CA LEU A 21 17.32 3.56 -49.81
C LEU A 21 18.30 4.61 -50.32
N ALA A 22 18.10 5.05 -51.56
CA ALA A 22 18.71 6.27 -52.08
C ALA A 22 17.64 7.08 -52.81
N GLY A 23 17.25 8.20 -52.23
CA GLY A 23 16.34 9.16 -52.85
C GLY A 23 15.00 9.28 -52.11
N LEU A 24 14.99 10.10 -51.06
CA LEU A 24 13.94 11.05 -50.69
C LEU A 24 14.31 11.63 -49.33
N GLY A 25 15.24 12.58 -49.37
CA GLY A 25 15.36 13.54 -48.29
C GLY A 25 14.09 14.40 -48.20
N LEU A 26 13.89 14.93 -47.00
CA LEU A 26 13.25 16.23 -46.78
C LEU A 26 11.70 16.31 -46.80
N ALA A 27 10.97 15.44 -46.09
CA ALA A 27 9.56 15.73 -45.75
C ALA A 27 8.95 14.92 -44.57
N ALA A 28 9.75 14.49 -43.59
CA ALA A 28 9.20 13.79 -42.41
C ALA A 28 9.82 14.26 -41.08
N LEU A 29 10.37 15.48 -41.07
CA LEU A 29 10.89 16.15 -39.86
C LEU A 29 9.86 17.14 -39.30
N LEU A 30 8.57 16.78 -39.27
CA LEU A 30 7.52 17.63 -38.69
C LEU A 30 6.38 16.81 -38.06
N LEU A 31 6.73 15.75 -37.32
CA LEU A 31 5.83 15.21 -36.29
C LEU A 31 6.66 14.69 -35.12
N ALA A 32 7.39 15.62 -34.49
CA ALA A 32 7.76 15.45 -33.10
C ALA A 32 6.46 15.49 -32.30
N VAL A 33 5.85 14.31 -32.10
CA VAL A 33 4.78 14.10 -31.14
C VAL A 33 5.28 14.64 -29.82
N ALA A 34 4.78 15.81 -29.43
CA ALA A 34 4.80 16.26 -28.06
C ALA A 34 3.91 15.29 -27.27
N ALA A 35 4.43 14.10 -26.96
CA ALA A 35 3.85 13.26 -25.96
C ALA A 35 3.92 14.08 -24.66
N PRO A 36 2.78 14.45 -24.04
CA PRO A 36 2.85 15.00 -22.71
C PRO A 36 3.48 13.92 -21.85
N SER A 37 4.74 14.15 -21.47
CA SER A 37 5.36 13.39 -20.41
C SER A 37 4.55 13.73 -19.18
N ALA A 38 3.53 12.94 -18.89
CA ALA A 38 2.91 12.93 -17.58
C ALA A 38 4.03 12.49 -16.63
N ARG A 39 4.83 13.46 -16.17
CA ARG A 39 5.71 13.28 -15.03
C ARG A 39 4.77 12.93 -13.92
N ALA A 40 4.69 11.65 -13.58
CA ALA A 40 4.19 11.24 -12.29
C ALA A 40 5.05 12.00 -11.28
N GLN A 41 4.53 13.11 -10.74
CA GLN A 41 5.13 13.74 -9.59
C GLN A 41 5.05 12.70 -8.48
N ALA A 42 6.14 11.98 -8.26
CA ALA A 42 6.34 11.24 -7.03
C ALA A 42 6.18 12.28 -5.91
N ALA A 43 5.15 12.10 -5.08
CA ALA A 43 4.98 12.93 -3.91
C ALA A 43 6.29 12.90 -3.12
N GLU A 44 6.70 14.06 -2.59
CA GLU A 44 7.91 14.12 -1.77
C GLU A 44 7.81 13.09 -0.64
N PRO A 45 8.88 12.32 -0.39
CA PRO A 45 8.85 11.29 0.64
C PRO A 45 8.56 11.93 1.99
N VAL A 46 7.46 11.51 2.61
CA VAL A 46 7.09 11.97 3.95
C VAL A 46 8.14 11.44 4.94
N SER A 47 8.98 12.33 5.44
CA SER A 47 9.95 12.00 6.48
C SER A 47 9.28 11.97 7.85
N VAL A 48 9.37 10.83 8.52
CA VAL A 48 8.77 10.57 9.82
C VAL A 48 9.90 10.31 10.81
N LEU A 49 10.25 11.33 11.60
CA LEU A 49 11.31 11.25 12.62
C LEU A 49 10.72 11.08 14.03
N GLY A 50 11.47 10.50 14.96
CA GLY A 50 11.11 10.42 16.37
C GLY A 50 10.10 9.35 16.75
N ALA A 51 9.54 9.50 17.95
CA ALA A 51 8.54 8.62 18.53
C ALA A 51 7.21 8.63 17.77
N ARG A 52 6.64 7.44 17.55
CA ARG A 52 5.34 7.25 16.90
C ARG A 52 4.43 6.38 17.75
N LYS A 53 3.29 6.93 18.13
CA LYS A 53 2.29 6.23 18.94
C LYS A 53 1.72 5.03 18.17
N LEU A 54 1.79 3.85 18.78
CA LEU A 54 1.19 2.62 18.26
C LEU A 54 0.07 2.21 19.20
N LEU A 55 -1.16 2.05 18.68
CA LEU A 55 -2.26 1.47 19.44
C LEU A 55 -2.35 -0.02 19.12
N VAL A 56 -2.30 -0.86 20.15
CA VAL A 56 -2.55 -2.30 20.06
C VAL A 56 -3.83 -2.61 20.80
N VAL A 57 -4.81 -3.18 20.12
CA VAL A 57 -6.08 -3.59 20.73
C VAL A 57 -6.07 -5.11 20.84
N ALA A 58 -6.05 -5.62 22.07
CA ALA A 58 -6.17 -7.05 22.32
C ALA A 58 -7.65 -7.45 22.24
N VAL A 59 -7.98 -8.36 21.32
CA VAL A 59 -9.36 -8.83 21.12
C VAL A 59 -9.48 -10.32 21.43
N ARG A 60 -10.64 -10.72 21.94
CA ARG A 60 -11.03 -12.12 22.11
C ARG A 60 -12.32 -12.38 21.35
N PHE A 61 -12.46 -13.58 20.81
CA PHE A 61 -13.67 -14.00 20.11
C PHE A 61 -14.55 -14.84 21.04
N PRO A 62 -15.88 -14.78 20.89
CA PRO A 62 -16.80 -15.66 21.62
C PRO A 62 -16.41 -17.13 21.45
N GLY A 63 -16.27 -17.83 22.58
CA GLY A 63 -15.94 -19.26 22.60
C GLY A 63 -14.48 -19.60 22.24
N VAL A 64 -13.59 -18.61 22.15
CA VAL A 64 -12.17 -18.83 21.84
C VAL A 64 -11.29 -18.15 22.88
N GLU A 65 -10.51 -18.96 23.59
CA GLU A 65 -9.51 -18.46 24.53
C GLU A 65 -8.25 -17.96 23.77
N PRO A 66 -7.74 -16.76 24.07
CA PRO A 66 -6.50 -16.28 23.50
C PRO A 66 -5.32 -17.19 23.91
N GLY A 67 -4.52 -17.63 22.93
CA GLY A 67 -3.31 -18.41 23.22
C GLY A 67 -2.20 -17.63 23.93
N GLN A 68 -2.37 -16.32 24.11
CA GLN A 68 -1.47 -15.45 24.85
C GLN A 68 -2.27 -14.51 25.74
N GLY A 69 -1.83 -14.36 26.99
CA GLY A 69 -2.30 -13.34 27.91
C GLY A 69 -1.81 -11.93 27.55
N LEU A 70 -2.48 -10.94 28.13
CA LEU A 70 -2.21 -9.53 27.88
C LEU A 70 -0.76 -9.11 28.17
N PRO A 71 -0.09 -9.59 29.26
CA PRO A 71 1.31 -9.24 29.51
C PRO A 71 2.25 -9.68 28.38
N GLN A 72 2.00 -10.86 27.79
CA GLN A 72 2.82 -11.34 26.68
C GLN A 72 2.58 -10.53 25.40
N VAL A 73 1.36 -10.03 25.19
CA VAL A 73 1.03 -9.11 24.08
C VAL A 73 1.76 -7.78 24.27
N GLU A 74 1.77 -7.24 25.48
CA GLU A 74 2.49 -6.01 25.79
C GLU A 74 4.00 -6.13 25.58
N ASP A 75 4.59 -7.23 26.05
CA ASP A 75 6.02 -7.48 25.87
C ASP A 75 6.38 -7.61 24.38
N LYS A 76 5.54 -8.29 23.60
CA LYS A 76 5.70 -8.36 22.14
C LYS A 76 5.62 -6.98 21.51
N ALA A 77 4.65 -6.16 21.90
CA ALA A 77 4.49 -4.81 21.36
C ALA A 77 5.70 -3.91 21.67
N ARG A 78 6.27 -4.01 22.89
CA ARG A 78 7.48 -3.28 23.31
C ARG A 78 8.74 -3.70 22.56
N ARG A 79 8.84 -4.97 22.13
CA ARG A 79 10.02 -5.51 21.42
C ARG A 79 10.05 -5.21 19.92
N VAL A 80 9.05 -4.51 19.37
CA VAL A 80 9.04 -4.15 17.94
C VAL A 80 10.05 -3.03 17.67
N ASP A 81 11.30 -3.42 17.38
CA ASP A 81 12.39 -2.48 17.08
C ASP A 81 12.72 -2.38 15.58
N ALA A 82 12.03 -3.15 14.73
CA ALA A 82 12.28 -3.19 13.28
C ALA A 82 12.20 -1.79 12.64
N VAL A 83 11.33 -0.91 13.12
CA VAL A 83 11.21 0.47 12.64
C VAL A 83 12.44 1.31 13.00
N ARG A 84 13.01 1.13 14.19
CA ARG A 84 14.22 1.84 14.60
C ARG A 84 15.42 1.39 13.80
N SER A 85 15.58 0.08 13.62
CA SER A 85 16.63 -0.48 12.79
C SER A 85 16.53 -0.03 11.33
N ALA A 86 15.34 -0.14 10.72
CA ALA A 86 15.12 0.26 9.32
C ALA A 86 15.23 1.78 9.09
N SER A 87 15.03 2.59 10.13
CA SER A 87 15.15 4.04 10.07
C SER A 87 16.52 4.56 10.50
N TYR A 88 17.51 3.68 10.74
CA TYR A 88 18.83 4.06 11.26
C TYR A 88 18.73 4.89 12.55
N GLY A 89 17.86 4.48 13.47
CA GLY A 89 17.62 5.15 14.74
C GLY A 89 16.75 6.41 14.65
N LYS A 90 16.31 6.82 13.45
CA LYS A 90 15.60 8.08 13.25
C LYS A 90 14.14 8.05 13.66
N ALA A 91 13.51 6.88 13.77
CA ALA A 91 12.11 6.71 14.18
C ALA A 91 11.93 5.51 15.11
N TRP A 92 10.99 5.56 16.03
CA TRP A 92 10.66 4.42 16.90
C TRP A 92 9.17 4.41 17.27
N LEU A 93 8.68 3.26 17.73
CA LEU A 93 7.29 3.08 18.13
C LEU A 93 7.12 3.21 19.65
N GLU A 94 6.02 3.83 20.06
CA GLU A 94 5.58 3.92 21.45
C GLU A 94 4.23 3.17 21.57
N PRO A 95 4.25 1.88 21.95
CA PRO A 95 3.05 1.07 22.03
C PRO A 95 2.20 1.39 23.26
N THR A 96 0.91 1.58 23.04
CA THR A 96 -0.14 1.57 24.03
C THR A 96 -1.03 0.37 23.76
N VAL A 97 -1.06 -0.58 24.69
CA VAL A 97 -1.94 -1.74 24.62
C VAL A 97 -3.24 -1.44 25.35
N LYS A 98 -4.38 -1.78 24.74
CA LYS A 98 -5.70 -1.78 25.36
C LYS A 98 -6.13 -3.22 25.58
N GLY A 99 -6.67 -3.48 26.78
CA GLY A 99 -7.03 -4.80 27.29
C GLY A 99 -8.12 -5.51 26.49
N TRP A 100 -8.51 -6.70 26.95
CA TRP A 100 -9.35 -7.63 26.21
C TRP A 100 -10.73 -7.07 25.84
N TYR A 101 -10.91 -6.77 24.56
CA TYR A 101 -12.20 -6.48 23.98
C TYR A 101 -12.84 -7.76 23.42
N THR A 102 -14.08 -8.02 23.81
CA THR A 102 -14.84 -9.16 23.27
C THR A 102 -15.50 -8.76 21.96
N MET A 103 -15.17 -9.47 20.87
CA MET A 103 -15.75 -9.24 19.56
C MET A 103 -17.24 -9.62 19.53
N PRO A 104 -18.08 -8.91 18.75
CA PRO A 104 -19.52 -9.16 18.71
C PRO A 104 -19.90 -10.45 17.97
N ALA A 105 -19.00 -11.01 17.16
CA ALA A 105 -19.24 -12.22 16.38
C ALA A 105 -18.11 -13.25 16.56
N PRO A 106 -18.36 -14.54 16.25
CA PRO A 106 -17.35 -15.59 16.33
C PRO A 106 -16.24 -15.41 15.29
N LEU A 107 -15.07 -16.01 15.54
CA LEU A 107 -13.87 -15.91 14.68
C LEU A 107 -14.13 -16.26 13.21
N ALA A 108 -15.04 -17.20 12.94
CA ALA A 108 -15.40 -17.62 11.59
C ALA A 108 -15.88 -16.45 10.69
N GLU A 109 -16.56 -15.46 11.27
CA GLU A 109 -17.03 -14.27 10.54
C GLU A 109 -15.93 -13.29 10.17
N TYR A 110 -14.75 -13.41 10.81
CA TYR A 110 -13.58 -12.56 10.60
C TYR A 110 -12.41 -13.30 9.98
N SER A 111 -12.59 -14.57 9.59
CA SER A 111 -11.51 -15.40 9.07
C SER A 111 -10.89 -14.77 7.81
N ILE A 112 -9.61 -14.41 7.94
CA ILE A 112 -8.79 -13.79 6.89
C ILE A 112 -7.82 -14.86 6.38
N SER A 113 -7.71 -14.97 5.07
CA SER A 113 -6.73 -15.86 4.44
C SER A 113 -5.32 -15.55 4.93
N PRO A 114 -4.51 -16.56 5.32
CA PRO A 114 -3.11 -16.35 5.65
C PRO A 114 -2.25 -16.03 4.42
N ARG A 115 -2.78 -16.24 3.21
CA ARG A 115 -2.10 -15.89 1.95
C ARG A 115 -2.49 -14.48 1.53
N ASN A 116 -1.49 -13.61 1.33
CA ASN A 116 -1.65 -12.19 0.99
C ASN A 116 -2.60 -11.94 -0.19
N TRP A 117 -2.59 -12.80 -1.22
CA TRP A 117 -3.45 -12.65 -2.40
C TRP A 117 -4.91 -13.06 -2.17
N GLY A 118 -5.20 -13.83 -1.13
CA GLY A 118 -6.54 -14.32 -0.80
C GLY A 118 -7.24 -13.53 0.30
N VAL A 119 -6.67 -12.40 0.72
CA VAL A 119 -7.24 -11.58 1.80
C VAL A 119 -8.51 -10.89 1.32
N ASP A 120 -9.63 -11.13 2.00
CA ASP A 120 -10.87 -10.39 1.79
C ASP A 120 -10.82 -9.04 2.55
N PRO A 121 -10.72 -7.90 1.85
CA PRO A 121 -10.62 -6.60 2.49
C PRO A 121 -11.88 -6.21 3.27
N ARG A 122 -13.06 -6.79 2.95
CA ARG A 122 -14.31 -6.52 3.66
C ARG A 122 -14.25 -7.09 5.08
N ARG A 123 -13.70 -8.31 5.23
CA ARG A 123 -13.52 -8.95 6.53
C ARG A 123 -12.50 -8.22 7.40
N VAL A 124 -11.40 -7.75 6.80
CA VAL A 124 -10.41 -6.91 7.51
C VAL A 124 -11.07 -5.63 8.02
N ARG A 125 -11.85 -4.94 7.17
CA ARG A 125 -12.56 -3.72 7.57
C ARG A 125 -13.58 -3.98 8.67
N LYS A 126 -14.35 -5.08 8.58
CA LYS A 126 -15.30 -5.50 9.63
C LYS A 126 -14.58 -5.75 10.94
N LEU A 127 -13.48 -6.52 10.94
CA LEU A 127 -12.67 -6.81 12.13
C LEU A 127 -12.19 -5.52 12.80
N VAL A 128 -11.61 -4.59 12.04
CA VAL A 128 -11.12 -3.32 12.59
C VAL A 128 -12.27 -2.45 13.10
N ALA A 129 -13.37 -2.35 12.35
CA ALA A 129 -14.53 -1.56 12.76
C ALA A 129 -15.15 -2.07 14.06
N ASP A 130 -15.31 -3.39 14.18
CA ASP A 130 -15.90 -4.03 15.35
C ASP A 130 -14.95 -3.95 16.56
N ALA A 131 -13.64 -4.15 16.37
CA ALA A 131 -12.63 -4.06 17.44
C ALA A 131 -12.50 -2.64 18.03
N LEU A 132 -12.69 -1.62 17.19
CA LEU A 132 -12.70 -0.23 17.60
C LEU A 132 -14.06 0.15 18.25
N GLY A 133 -15.12 -0.60 17.95
CA GLY A 133 -16.47 -0.42 18.50
C GLY A 133 -17.13 0.93 18.13
N PRO A 134 -18.35 1.20 18.62
CA PRO A 134 -19.03 2.49 18.42
C PRO A 134 -18.29 3.68 19.05
N ARG A 135 -17.51 3.45 20.12
CA ARG A 135 -16.82 4.51 20.89
C ARG A 135 -15.52 5.03 20.26
N ALA A 136 -14.91 4.30 19.32
CA ALA A 136 -13.78 4.82 18.55
C ALA A 136 -14.18 5.77 17.42
N ARG A 137 -15.49 5.99 17.21
CA ARG A 137 -16.00 7.03 16.29
C ARG A 137 -15.92 8.45 16.88
N THR A 138 -15.29 8.63 18.03
CA THR A 138 -15.05 9.93 18.68
C THR A 138 -13.61 10.41 18.39
N PRO A 139 -13.41 11.69 18.02
CA PRO A 139 -12.38 12.09 17.06
C PRO A 139 -11.01 12.31 17.71
N THR A 140 -10.14 11.32 17.67
CA THR A 140 -8.67 11.55 17.71
C THR A 140 -7.89 10.69 16.72
N LEU A 141 -8.55 9.80 15.99
CA LEU A 141 -8.02 9.31 14.73
C LEU A 141 -8.31 10.39 13.68
N ARG A 142 -7.41 11.38 13.57
CA ARG A 142 -7.39 12.28 12.41
C ARG A 142 -7.49 11.37 11.18
N PRO A 143 -8.45 11.55 10.26
CA PRO A 143 -8.49 10.76 9.05
C PRO A 143 -7.11 10.87 8.42
N MET A 144 -6.45 9.72 8.22
CA MET A 144 -5.21 9.68 7.45
C MET A 144 -5.54 10.41 6.14
N PRO A 145 -4.79 11.46 5.78
CA PRO A 145 -5.05 12.17 4.55
C PRO A 145 -5.05 11.13 3.44
N ARG A 146 -6.17 11.04 2.71
CA ARG A 146 -6.22 10.21 1.51
C ARG A 146 -5.06 10.64 0.63
N CYS A 147 -4.25 9.68 0.17
CA CYS A 147 -3.34 9.92 -0.95
C CYS A 147 -4.19 10.50 -2.10
N GLY A 148 -4.14 11.82 -2.30
CA GLY A 148 -4.85 12.48 -3.38
C GLY A 148 -5.57 13.80 -3.07
N SER A 149 -5.72 14.24 -1.81
CA SER A 149 -6.34 15.55 -1.55
C SER A 149 -5.54 16.40 -0.57
N TRP A 150 -4.50 17.06 -1.07
CA TRP A 150 -3.92 18.23 -0.40
C TRP A 150 -4.22 19.44 -1.28
N SER A 151 -5.19 20.25 -0.85
CA SER A 151 -5.34 21.59 -1.40
C SER A 151 -4.13 22.41 -0.97
N ALA A 152 -3.49 23.03 -1.97
CA ALA A 152 -2.37 23.93 -1.79
C ALA A 152 -2.81 25.11 -0.92
N ARG A 153 -2.52 25.05 0.38
CA ARG A 153 -2.31 26.27 1.16
C ARG A 153 -0.88 26.71 0.88
N SER A 154 -0.75 27.59 -0.11
CA SER A 154 0.43 28.41 -0.31
C SER A 154 0.80 29.06 1.03
N ARG A 155 1.99 28.76 1.54
CA ARG A 155 2.64 29.64 2.50
C ARG A 155 3.24 30.77 1.70
N ASP A 156 2.65 31.93 1.85
CA ASP A 156 3.23 33.20 1.45
C ASP A 156 4.54 33.42 2.25
N PRO A 157 5.71 33.52 1.62
CA PRO A 157 6.99 33.72 2.31
C PRO A 157 7.16 35.13 2.87
N ALA A 158 6.23 36.06 2.67
CA ALA A 158 6.40 37.46 3.07
C ALA A 158 6.13 37.79 4.56
N ARG A 159 5.90 36.80 5.44
CA ARG A 159 5.58 37.03 6.87
C ARG A 159 6.61 36.50 7.86
N ALA A 160 7.88 36.43 7.45
CA ALA A 160 8.99 36.03 8.31
C ALA A 160 10.09 37.11 8.38
N THR A 161 9.73 38.39 8.38
CA THR A 161 10.57 39.50 8.88
C THR A 161 9.69 40.73 9.10
N ALA A 162 9.24 40.92 10.34
CA ALA A 162 8.94 42.20 11.00
C ALA A 162 8.43 41.90 12.42
#